data_AF-A0A9P0N5K5-F1
#
_entry.id   AF-A0A9P0N5K5-F1
#
_cell.length_a   1.000
_cell.length_b   1.000
_cell.length_c   1.000
_cell.angle_alpha   90.00
_cell.angle_beta   90.00
_cell.angle_gamma   90.00
#
_symmetry.space_group_name_H-M   'P 1'
#
loop_
_entity.id
_entity.type
_entity.pdbx_description
1 polymer ?
#
loop_
_entity_poly.entity_id
_entity_poly.type
_entity_poly.pdbx_seq_one_letter_code
_entity_poly.pdbx_strand_id
1 'polypeptide(L)'
;MASETISSAELECLPDRIADTFSGMKVLITGGTGFMGKVLVEKLLRKCPDIDQILLFVRSKKGKNPKQRLEEIFSGALFEKLREMRGGVEPLLEKVTLINGDVSEPDLAMSPEDRQMIIDQVDIIIHAAATIRFDEELKKAVLLNVRGTKLMVELGKACKNLKVFIHISTAYCHLHEKLLEEKAYSPPADPHQIIQAVEWMDEETIATMTPKLLNKLPNSYAFTKALAEALVVEAMEKANLPAMVLRPSIVIPIWQEPVPGWTDNINGPTGLLIGAGKGVIRSMYCKSNSYADYLPVDVFINGIMIVAWNYLKNGDKKCNIINFTSSAEIKVTWSEMIDAGREIIMNRVPLNGVVWYPGGSMKHSRLYHNICVFFFHWIPAFIIDTLLFCLGYKPVLCRVQRRITKGFEVFEYYTNNQWDFKSDIAQTLRQKLNAKERRDYKVDAVGLDISKYFEDCIRAARVFILKEYDDTLPAARRHMRIMYWVDVIVNCLFWGFLLYWLSGWMTTSKAIVPDTATPTVIAMDA
;
A
#
# COMPACT_ATOMS: atom_id res chain seq x y z
N MET A 1 -9.08 14.70 -36.90
CA MET A 1 -10.15 15.61 -36.45
C MET A 1 -9.51 16.55 -35.44
N ALA A 2 -9.61 17.86 -35.67
CA ALA A 2 -9.06 18.86 -34.76
C ALA A 2 -9.74 18.72 -33.39
N SER A 3 -8.93 18.54 -32.34
CA SER A 3 -9.38 18.58 -30.95
C SER A 3 -9.76 20.02 -30.64
N GLU A 4 -11.04 20.35 -30.68
CA GLU A 4 -11.55 21.61 -30.12
C GLU A 4 -11.23 21.62 -28.62
N THR A 5 -10.29 22.47 -28.23
CA THR A 5 -9.90 22.66 -26.84
C THR A 5 -11.03 23.42 -26.14
N ILE A 6 -11.92 22.71 -25.44
CA ILE A 6 -12.97 23.31 -24.61
C ILE A 6 -12.32 24.31 -23.65
N SER A 7 -12.83 25.54 -23.60
CA SER A 7 -12.28 26.58 -22.72
C SER A 7 -12.56 26.26 -21.25
N SER A 8 -11.76 26.82 -20.32
CA SER A 8 -11.97 26.58 -18.88
C SER A 8 -13.35 27.03 -18.40
N ALA A 9 -13.87 28.14 -18.93
CA ALA A 9 -15.20 28.65 -18.59
C ALA A 9 -16.33 27.72 -19.05
N GLU A 10 -16.25 27.20 -20.28
CA GLU A 10 -17.23 26.23 -20.79
C GLU A 10 -17.19 24.91 -20.01
N LEU A 11 -16.01 24.49 -19.55
CA LEU A 11 -15.85 23.28 -18.77
C LEU A 11 -16.53 23.40 -17.39
N GLU A 12 -16.49 24.57 -16.77
CA GLU A 12 -17.17 24.79 -15.48
C GLU A 12 -18.70 24.78 -15.60
N CYS A 13 -19.25 25.17 -16.76
CA CYS A 13 -20.69 25.16 -17.04
C CYS A 13 -21.27 23.74 -17.19
N LEU A 14 -20.44 22.72 -17.41
CA LEU A 14 -20.91 21.34 -17.48
C LEU A 14 -21.40 20.83 -16.11
N PRO A 15 -22.44 19.98 -16.09
CA PRO A 15 -22.92 19.39 -14.83
C PRO A 15 -21.87 18.43 -14.24
N ASP A 16 -21.77 18.38 -12.92
CA ASP A 16 -21.01 17.35 -12.20
C ASP A 16 -22.00 16.31 -11.65
N ARG A 17 -22.37 15.35 -12.50
CA ARG A 17 -23.39 14.35 -12.15
C ARG A 17 -22.93 13.40 -11.06
N ILE A 18 -21.62 13.26 -10.88
CA ILE A 18 -21.01 12.45 -9.83
C ILE A 18 -21.24 13.15 -8.49
N ALA A 19 -20.88 14.42 -8.36
CA ALA A 19 -21.16 15.20 -7.16
C ALA A 19 -22.66 15.25 -6.84
N ASP A 20 -23.51 15.48 -7.85
CA ASP A 20 -24.97 15.52 -7.71
C ASP A 20 -25.55 14.21 -7.16
N THR A 21 -24.88 13.07 -7.37
CA THR A 21 -25.35 11.78 -6.85
C THR A 21 -25.21 11.66 -5.33
N PHE A 22 -24.27 12.40 -4.74
CA PHE A 22 -24.07 12.43 -3.30
C PHE A 22 -24.88 13.55 -2.62
N SER A 23 -25.53 14.42 -3.39
CA SER A 23 -26.36 15.52 -2.85
C SER A 23 -27.49 14.98 -1.98
N GLY A 24 -27.60 15.50 -0.75
CA GLY A 24 -28.59 15.09 0.25
C GLY A 24 -28.38 13.67 0.82
N MET A 25 -27.27 12.99 0.48
CA MET A 25 -27.03 11.62 0.92
C MET A 25 -26.35 11.56 2.28
N LYS A 26 -26.69 10.54 3.07
CA LYS A 26 -25.94 10.13 4.26
C LYS A 26 -25.06 8.91 3.96
N VAL A 27 -23.76 9.07 4.16
CA VAL A 27 -22.76 8.06 3.79
C VAL A 27 -22.06 7.53 5.02
N LEU A 28 -22.23 6.23 5.32
CA LEU A 28 -21.49 5.53 6.36
C LEU A 28 -20.17 4.99 5.80
N ILE A 29 -19.05 5.35 6.41
CA ILE A 29 -17.71 4.90 6.01
C ILE A 29 -17.04 4.19 7.18
N THR A 30 -16.75 2.91 7.00
CA THR A 30 -15.85 2.17 7.90
C THR A 30 -14.41 2.28 7.41
N GLY A 31 -13.43 2.29 8.32
CA GLY A 31 -12.04 2.48 7.93
C GLY A 31 -11.71 3.92 7.51
N GLY A 32 -12.61 4.88 7.78
CA GLY A 32 -12.47 6.29 7.41
C GLY A 32 -11.25 7.00 8.01
N THR A 33 -10.66 6.48 9.09
CA THR A 33 -9.43 7.03 9.68
C THR A 33 -8.14 6.49 9.07
N GLY A 34 -8.23 5.47 8.22
CA GLY A 34 -7.08 4.90 7.51
C GLY A 34 -6.66 5.76 6.32
N PHE A 35 -5.57 5.36 5.64
CA PHE A 35 -5.01 6.07 4.50
C PHE A 35 -6.07 6.38 3.42
N MET A 36 -6.67 5.34 2.83
CA MET A 36 -7.71 5.48 1.80
C MET A 36 -8.96 6.21 2.32
N GLY A 37 -9.38 5.88 3.55
CA GLY A 37 -10.57 6.48 4.16
C GLY A 37 -10.46 7.99 4.30
N LYS A 38 -9.29 8.50 4.70
CA LYS A 38 -9.07 9.95 4.82
C LYS A 38 -9.10 10.66 3.47
N VAL A 39 -8.52 10.05 2.43
CA VAL A 39 -8.56 10.60 1.05
C VAL A 39 -9.99 10.60 0.52
N LEU A 40 -10.77 9.55 0.81
CA LEU A 40 -12.19 9.50 0.44
C LEU A 40 -13.01 10.60 1.11
N VAL A 41 -12.84 10.78 2.43
CA VAL A 41 -13.52 11.81 3.20
C VAL A 41 -13.15 13.21 2.69
N GLU A 42 -11.87 13.46 2.44
CA GLU A 42 -11.41 14.72 1.85
C GLU A 42 -12.08 14.97 0.50
N LYS A 43 -12.06 13.98 -0.40
CA LYS A 43 -12.63 14.11 -1.74
C LYS A 43 -14.12 14.38 -1.69
N LEU A 44 -14.88 13.65 -0.87
CA LEU A 44 -16.32 13.84 -0.70
C LEU A 44 -16.63 15.25 -0.15
N LEU A 45 -15.97 15.70 0.90
CA LEU A 45 -16.21 17.03 1.47
C LEU A 45 -15.77 18.16 0.53
N ARG A 46 -14.74 17.93 -0.30
CA ARG A 46 -14.25 18.90 -1.27
C ARG A 46 -15.14 19.01 -2.51
N LYS A 47 -15.57 17.88 -3.08
CA LYS A 47 -16.28 17.83 -4.37
C LYS A 47 -17.80 17.70 -4.25
N CYS A 48 -18.32 17.22 -3.13
CA CYS A 48 -19.75 17.07 -2.88
C CYS A 48 -20.19 18.01 -1.74
N PRO A 49 -20.25 19.34 -1.94
CA PRO A 49 -20.65 20.30 -0.89
C PRO A 49 -22.03 19.99 -0.29
N ASP A 50 -22.93 19.49 -1.13
CA ASP A 50 -24.33 19.25 -0.79
C ASP A 50 -24.58 17.86 -0.20
N ILE A 51 -23.52 17.08 0.09
CA ILE A 51 -23.65 15.85 0.87
C ILE A 51 -24.26 16.21 2.24
N ASP A 52 -25.25 15.46 2.70
CA ASP A 52 -25.91 15.80 3.97
C ASP A 52 -24.98 15.50 5.14
N GLN A 53 -24.56 14.24 5.27
CA GLN A 53 -23.73 13.81 6.39
C GLN A 53 -22.82 12.63 6.03
N ILE A 54 -21.58 12.66 6.52
CA ILE A 54 -20.67 11.51 6.52
C ILE A 54 -20.60 10.93 7.93
N LEU A 55 -21.01 9.68 8.08
CA LEU A 55 -20.92 8.93 9.32
C LEU A 55 -19.62 8.12 9.30
N LEU A 56 -18.66 8.49 10.14
CA LEU A 56 -17.38 7.79 10.25
C LEU A 56 -17.43 6.76 11.36
N PHE A 57 -17.48 5.49 10.99
CA PHE A 57 -17.46 4.38 11.92
C PHE A 57 -16.04 4.12 12.42
N VAL A 58 -15.82 4.36 13.72
CA VAL A 58 -14.50 4.39 14.34
C VAL A 58 -14.45 3.65 15.66
N ARG A 59 -13.35 2.90 15.86
CA ARG A 59 -13.06 2.26 17.15
C ARG A 59 -12.86 3.29 18.25
N SER A 60 -13.47 3.09 19.40
CA SER A 60 -13.28 3.92 20.59
C SER A 60 -11.81 3.99 21.00
N LYS A 61 -11.33 5.18 21.37
CA LYS A 61 -10.02 5.37 22.01
C LYS A 61 -10.22 5.90 23.42
N LYS A 62 -9.66 5.20 24.41
CA LYS A 62 -9.71 5.65 25.81
C LYS A 62 -9.14 7.07 25.93
N GLY A 63 -9.90 7.98 26.53
CA GLY A 63 -9.44 9.32 26.92
C GLY A 63 -9.45 10.40 25.84
N LYS A 64 -10.11 10.21 24.69
CA LYS A 64 -10.29 11.28 23.69
C LYS A 64 -11.76 11.54 23.38
N ASN A 65 -12.15 12.81 23.34
CA ASN A 65 -13.47 13.23 22.90
C ASN A 65 -13.61 13.00 21.36
N PRO A 66 -14.75 12.46 20.87
CA PRO A 66 -15.05 12.36 19.44
C PRO A 66 -14.77 13.65 18.62
N LYS A 67 -15.19 14.82 19.11
CA LYS A 67 -14.97 16.11 18.42
C LYS A 67 -13.48 16.40 18.24
N GLN A 68 -12.71 16.29 19.32
CA GLN A 68 -11.26 16.48 19.32
C GLN A 68 -10.55 15.53 18.34
N ARG A 69 -11.04 14.30 18.21
CA ARG A 69 -10.48 13.33 17.26
C ARG A 69 -10.74 13.73 15.81
N LEU A 70 -11.92 14.27 15.49
CA LEU A 70 -12.20 14.81 14.16
C LEU A 70 -11.34 16.04 13.87
N GLU A 71 -11.20 16.96 14.83
CA GLU A 71 -10.32 18.13 14.73
C GLU A 71 -8.87 17.71 14.43
N GLU A 72 -8.35 16.70 15.13
CA GLU A 72 -7.03 16.14 14.86
C GLU A 72 -6.91 15.60 13.42
N ILE A 73 -7.91 14.87 12.93
CA ILE A 73 -7.93 14.36 11.55
C ILE A 73 -7.91 15.52 10.56
N PHE A 74 -8.80 16.50 10.74
CA PHE A 74 -8.96 17.64 9.85
C PHE A 74 -7.85 18.67 9.97
N SER A 75 -7.02 18.64 11.01
CA SER A 75 -5.83 19.48 11.12
C SER A 75 -4.67 19.04 10.21
N GLY A 76 -4.71 17.81 9.71
CA GLY A 76 -3.64 17.25 8.87
C GLY A 76 -3.47 17.97 7.53
N ALA A 77 -2.29 17.85 6.94
CA ALA A 77 -1.93 18.46 5.65
C ALA A 77 -2.86 18.04 4.49
N LEU A 78 -3.38 16.81 4.52
CA LEU A 78 -4.34 16.33 3.52
C LEU A 78 -5.58 17.24 3.39
N PHE A 79 -6.04 17.79 4.51
CA PHE A 79 -7.27 18.59 4.59
C PHE A 79 -7.01 20.09 4.50
N GLU A 80 -5.76 20.54 4.31
CA GLU A 80 -5.40 21.96 4.32
C GLU A 80 -6.15 22.76 3.27
N LYS A 81 -6.07 22.33 2.01
CA LYS A 81 -6.82 22.92 0.90
C LYS A 81 -8.32 22.96 1.20
N LEU A 82 -8.87 21.86 1.74
CA LEU A 82 -10.30 21.78 2.08
C LEU A 82 -10.70 22.80 3.16
N ARG A 83 -9.88 22.96 4.21
CA ARG A 83 -10.12 23.97 5.25
C ARG A 83 -10.11 25.38 4.67
N GLU A 84 -9.17 25.68 3.79
CA GLU A 84 -9.13 26.99 3.09
C GLU A 84 -10.39 27.22 2.26
N MET A 85 -10.83 26.21 1.50
CA MET A 85 -12.05 26.30 0.67
C MET A 85 -13.34 26.44 1.48
N ARG A 86 -13.39 25.91 2.71
CA ARG A 86 -14.59 25.90 3.56
C ARG A 86 -14.57 26.96 4.66
N GLY A 87 -13.50 27.75 4.78
CA GLY A 87 -13.38 28.78 5.81
C GLY A 87 -13.07 28.25 7.21
N GLY A 88 -12.42 27.07 7.32
CA GLY A 88 -11.95 26.51 8.58
C GLY A 88 -12.38 25.05 8.82
N VAL A 89 -12.22 24.59 10.07
CA VAL A 89 -12.54 23.22 10.49
C VAL A 89 -14.00 23.05 10.88
N GLU A 90 -14.64 24.06 11.46
CA GLU A 90 -16.01 23.96 12.01
C GLU A 90 -17.04 23.49 10.95
N PRO A 91 -17.07 24.00 9.71
CA PRO A 91 -18.00 23.50 8.69
C PRO A 91 -17.79 22.03 8.31
N LEU A 92 -16.56 21.52 8.50
CA LEU A 92 -16.26 20.10 8.26
C LEU A 92 -16.80 19.23 9.41
N LEU A 93 -16.77 19.74 10.64
CA LEU A 93 -17.28 19.03 11.82
C LEU A 93 -18.81 18.90 11.79
N GLU A 94 -19.51 19.88 11.21
CA GLU A 94 -20.97 19.80 11.02
C GLU A 94 -21.37 18.70 10.03
N LYS A 95 -20.56 18.50 8.98
CA LYS A 95 -20.81 17.49 7.94
C LYS A 95 -20.39 16.07 8.33
N VAL A 96 -19.61 15.90 9.41
CA VAL A 96 -19.04 14.60 9.77
C VAL A 96 -19.36 14.21 11.21
N THR A 97 -20.03 13.07 11.37
CA THR A 97 -20.37 12.50 12.69
C THR A 97 -19.56 11.22 12.93
N LEU A 98 -18.95 11.10 14.11
CA LEU A 98 -18.29 9.86 14.51
C LEU A 98 -19.31 8.88 15.10
N ILE A 99 -19.30 7.66 14.61
CA ILE A 99 -20.03 6.53 15.19
C ILE A 99 -19.03 5.63 15.88
N ASN A 100 -19.22 5.42 17.18
CA ASN A 100 -18.35 4.53 17.94
C ASN A 100 -18.76 3.08 17.68
N GLY A 101 -17.79 2.27 17.29
CA GLY A 101 -17.97 0.83 17.17
C GLY A 101 -16.73 0.13 16.64
N ASP A 102 -16.77 -1.20 16.63
CA ASP A 102 -15.71 -2.04 16.14
C ASP A 102 -16.28 -3.19 15.32
N VAL A 103 -15.85 -3.28 14.05
CA VAL A 103 -16.29 -4.36 13.15
C VAL A 103 -15.77 -5.72 13.61
N SER A 104 -14.72 -5.76 14.43
CA SER A 104 -14.24 -7.02 15.01
C SER A 104 -14.99 -7.42 16.27
N GLU A 105 -15.99 -6.69 16.75
CA GLU A 105 -16.75 -7.06 17.95
C GLU A 105 -18.16 -7.56 17.59
N PRO A 106 -18.78 -8.41 18.43
CA PRO A 106 -20.19 -8.77 18.29
C PRO A 106 -21.07 -7.52 18.22
N ASP A 107 -22.11 -7.59 17.39
CA ASP A 107 -23.05 -6.48 17.15
C ASP A 107 -22.41 -5.13 16.77
N LEU A 108 -21.16 -5.17 16.26
CA LEU A 108 -20.35 -4.01 15.89
C LEU A 108 -19.95 -3.11 17.08
N ALA A 109 -20.16 -3.56 18.34
CA ALA A 109 -19.92 -2.77 19.56
C ALA A 109 -20.45 -1.33 19.50
N MET A 110 -21.60 -1.16 18.87
CA MET A 110 -22.25 0.12 18.61
C MET A 110 -23.45 0.31 19.53
N SER A 111 -23.79 1.56 19.86
CA SER A 111 -24.99 1.87 20.66
C SER A 111 -26.27 1.49 19.90
N PRO A 112 -27.34 1.07 20.60
CA PRO A 112 -28.65 0.85 19.97
C PRO A 112 -29.16 2.09 19.23
N GLU A 113 -28.89 3.28 19.77
CA GLU A 113 -29.30 4.56 19.20
C GLU A 113 -28.60 4.84 17.86
N ASP A 114 -27.27 4.69 17.81
CA ASP A 114 -26.50 4.85 16.56
C ASP A 114 -26.90 3.80 15.53
N ARG A 115 -27.14 2.56 15.97
CA ARG A 115 -27.58 1.48 15.09
C ARG A 115 -28.93 1.81 14.44
N GLN A 116 -29.89 2.28 15.23
CA GLN A 116 -31.21 2.66 14.74
C GLN A 116 -31.13 3.87 13.78
N MET A 117 -30.31 4.85 14.12
CA MET A 117 -30.08 6.02 13.26
C MET A 117 -29.49 5.62 11.91
N ILE A 118 -28.52 4.71 11.88
CA ILE A 118 -27.96 4.17 10.62
C ILE A 118 -29.04 3.45 9.81
N ILE A 119 -29.81 2.57 10.46
CA ILE A 119 -30.88 1.80 9.82
C ILE A 119 -31.91 2.73 9.16
N ASP A 120 -32.24 3.84 9.81
CA ASP A 120 -33.30 4.74 9.35
C ASP A 120 -32.82 5.70 8.25
N GLN A 121 -31.56 6.13 8.29
CA GLN A 121 -31.16 7.33 7.57
C GLN A 121 -30.00 7.14 6.58
N VAL A 122 -29.24 6.04 6.62
CA VAL A 122 -28.07 5.87 5.73
C VAL A 122 -28.48 5.42 4.33
N ASP A 123 -27.97 6.13 3.33
CA ASP A 123 -28.18 5.84 1.91
C ASP A 123 -27.06 4.97 1.32
N ILE A 124 -25.82 5.20 1.74
CA ILE A 124 -24.64 4.53 1.16
C ILE A 124 -23.75 4.02 2.27
N ILE A 125 -23.36 2.75 2.19
CA ILE A 125 -22.35 2.17 3.09
C ILE A 125 -21.10 1.87 2.28
N ILE A 126 -19.96 2.46 2.67
CA ILE A 126 -18.64 2.16 2.12
C ILE A 126 -17.84 1.39 3.17
N HIS A 127 -17.73 0.09 2.96
CA HIS A 127 -17.04 -0.82 3.86
C HIS A 127 -15.56 -1.00 3.45
N ALA A 128 -14.67 -0.21 4.07
CA ALA A 128 -13.22 -0.26 3.84
C ALA A 128 -12.40 -0.68 5.08
N ALA A 129 -13.04 -0.95 6.23
CA ALA A 129 -12.34 -1.45 7.41
C ALA A 129 -11.76 -2.85 7.16
N ALA A 130 -10.44 -2.98 7.30
CA ALA A 130 -9.72 -4.25 7.20
C ALA A 130 -8.39 -4.16 7.96
N THR A 131 -7.87 -5.31 8.41
CA THR A 131 -6.44 -5.44 8.68
C THR A 131 -5.75 -5.74 7.36
N ILE A 132 -4.78 -4.90 7.02
CA ILE A 132 -3.95 -4.97 5.81
C ILE A 132 -2.54 -5.51 6.13
N ARG A 133 -2.35 -6.00 7.35
CA ARG A 133 -1.08 -6.59 7.79
C ARG A 133 -1.02 -8.02 7.30
N PHE A 134 -0.04 -8.31 6.47
CA PHE A 134 0.17 -9.65 5.94
C PHE A 134 0.66 -10.65 7.00
N ASP A 135 1.16 -10.17 8.13
CA ASP A 135 1.62 -10.96 9.28
C ASP A 135 0.59 -11.01 10.42
N GLU A 136 -0.66 -10.58 10.19
CA GLU A 136 -1.73 -10.65 11.18
C GLU A 136 -2.13 -12.11 11.44
N GLU A 137 -2.31 -12.45 12.71
CA GLU A 137 -2.83 -13.74 13.15
C GLU A 137 -4.19 -14.04 12.52
N LEU A 138 -4.38 -15.29 12.08
CA LEU A 138 -5.56 -15.68 11.31
C LEU A 138 -6.87 -15.41 12.05
N LYS A 139 -6.94 -15.72 13.36
CA LYS A 139 -8.15 -15.47 14.17
C LYS A 139 -8.54 -13.98 14.10
N LYS A 140 -7.63 -13.07 14.44
CA LYS A 140 -7.85 -11.62 14.38
C LYS A 140 -8.23 -11.15 12.97
N ALA A 141 -7.54 -11.65 11.95
CA ALA A 141 -7.85 -11.33 10.56
C ALA A 141 -9.27 -11.79 10.15
N VAL A 142 -9.71 -12.99 10.54
CA VAL A 142 -11.05 -13.50 10.24
C VAL A 142 -12.12 -12.69 10.99
N LEU A 143 -11.93 -12.41 12.28
CA LEU A 143 -12.90 -11.65 13.07
C LEU A 143 -13.12 -10.24 12.51
N LEU A 144 -12.05 -9.59 12.04
CA LEU A 144 -12.12 -8.24 11.51
C LEU A 144 -12.58 -8.22 10.03
N ASN A 145 -11.90 -8.95 9.15
CA ASN A 145 -12.13 -8.86 7.70
C ASN A 145 -13.36 -9.68 7.25
N VAL A 146 -13.65 -10.83 7.89
CA VAL A 146 -14.70 -11.75 7.42
C VAL A 146 -15.96 -11.59 8.23
N ARG A 147 -15.90 -11.80 9.55
CA ARG A 147 -17.06 -11.60 10.43
C ARG A 147 -17.51 -10.14 10.44
N GLY A 148 -16.57 -9.19 10.52
CA GLY A 148 -16.91 -7.77 10.41
C GLY A 148 -17.63 -7.42 9.12
N THR A 149 -17.22 -7.99 7.98
CA THR A 149 -17.95 -7.84 6.71
C THR A 149 -19.35 -8.44 6.79
N LYS A 150 -19.50 -9.63 7.38
CA LYS A 150 -20.82 -10.26 7.59
C LYS A 150 -21.77 -9.35 8.39
N LEU A 151 -21.30 -8.82 9.51
CA LEU A 151 -22.09 -7.92 10.38
C LEU A 151 -22.45 -6.60 9.67
N MET A 152 -21.53 -6.04 8.88
CA MET A 152 -21.81 -4.85 8.06
C MET A 152 -22.80 -5.11 6.94
N VAL A 153 -22.76 -6.30 6.33
CA VAL A 153 -23.76 -6.76 5.34
C VAL A 153 -25.13 -6.90 6.00
N GLU A 154 -25.20 -7.48 7.19
CA GLU A 154 -26.44 -7.60 7.96
C GLU A 154 -27.01 -6.22 8.35
N LEU A 155 -26.16 -5.28 8.74
CA LEU A 155 -26.56 -3.89 8.97
C LEU A 155 -27.10 -3.25 7.69
N GLY A 156 -26.43 -3.45 6.54
CA GLY A 156 -26.89 -2.97 5.24
C GLY A 156 -28.27 -3.52 4.86
N LYS A 157 -28.52 -4.82 5.09
CA LYS A 157 -29.84 -5.44 4.87
C LYS A 157 -30.94 -4.85 5.76
N ALA A 158 -30.59 -4.39 6.96
CA ALA A 158 -31.54 -3.76 7.87
C ALA A 158 -31.87 -2.31 7.51
N CYS A 159 -31.02 -1.62 6.74
CA CYS A 159 -31.21 -0.22 6.39
C CYS A 159 -32.41 -0.01 5.47
N LYS A 160 -33.29 0.93 5.84
CA LYS A 160 -34.57 1.19 5.14
C LYS A 160 -34.37 1.84 3.77
N ASN A 161 -33.35 2.66 3.63
CA ASN A 161 -33.11 3.52 2.47
C ASN A 161 -31.78 3.20 1.77
N LEU A 162 -31.19 2.03 2.01
CA LEU A 162 -29.89 1.70 1.44
C LEU A 162 -29.95 1.66 -0.09
N LYS A 163 -29.24 2.59 -0.72
CA LYS A 163 -29.11 2.70 -2.16
C LYS A 163 -27.98 1.83 -2.69
N VAL A 164 -26.84 1.76 -1.99
CA VAL A 164 -25.74 0.85 -2.33
C VAL A 164 -24.81 0.56 -1.15
N PHE A 165 -24.36 -0.69 -1.05
CA PHE A 165 -23.29 -1.17 -0.16
C PHE A 165 -22.02 -1.45 -0.98
N ILE A 166 -20.94 -0.72 -0.73
CA ILE A 166 -19.68 -0.84 -1.46
C ILE A 166 -18.66 -1.52 -0.56
N HIS A 167 -18.24 -2.74 -0.91
CA HIS A 167 -17.16 -3.46 -0.23
C HIS A 167 -15.82 -3.21 -0.92
N ILE A 168 -14.82 -2.80 -0.15
CA ILE A 168 -13.45 -2.65 -0.63
C ILE A 168 -12.66 -3.93 -0.36
N SER A 169 -12.44 -4.69 -1.43
CA SER A 169 -11.63 -5.92 -1.46
C SER A 169 -10.20 -5.61 -1.92
N THR A 170 -9.59 -6.48 -2.72
CA THR A 170 -8.29 -6.31 -3.34
C THR A 170 -8.18 -7.17 -4.60
N ALA A 171 -7.44 -6.71 -5.60
CA ALA A 171 -7.13 -7.52 -6.78
C ALA A 171 -6.27 -8.76 -6.42
N TYR A 172 -5.66 -8.79 -5.23
CA TYR A 172 -4.82 -9.89 -4.76
C TYR A 172 -5.57 -10.91 -3.88
N CYS A 173 -6.90 -11.04 -4.00
CA CYS A 173 -7.70 -11.98 -3.19
C CYS A 173 -7.70 -13.41 -3.76
N HIS A 174 -7.72 -13.58 -5.08
CA HIS A 174 -7.72 -14.89 -5.76
C HIS A 174 -6.37 -15.20 -6.42
N LEU A 175 -5.31 -15.34 -5.61
CA LEU A 175 -3.92 -15.48 -6.09
C LEU A 175 -3.62 -16.73 -6.95
N HIS A 176 -4.56 -17.67 -7.05
CA HIS A 176 -4.46 -18.82 -7.95
C HIS A 176 -4.81 -18.47 -9.40
N GLU A 177 -5.58 -17.40 -9.61
CA GLU A 177 -5.99 -16.93 -10.93
C GLU A 177 -4.90 -16.03 -11.52
N LYS A 178 -4.20 -16.50 -12.55
CA LYS A 178 -3.16 -15.69 -13.20
C LYS A 178 -3.71 -14.48 -13.93
N LEU A 179 -4.93 -14.59 -14.43
CA LEU A 179 -5.72 -13.48 -14.95
C LEU A 179 -6.98 -13.35 -14.09
N LEU A 180 -7.08 -12.28 -13.31
CA LEU A 180 -8.28 -12.00 -12.54
C LEU A 180 -9.27 -11.21 -13.39
N GLU A 181 -10.46 -11.77 -13.57
CA GLU A 181 -11.57 -11.14 -14.28
C GLU A 181 -12.52 -10.41 -13.33
N GLU A 182 -13.36 -9.53 -13.88
CA GLU A 182 -14.39 -8.77 -13.18
C GLU A 182 -15.64 -9.63 -12.92
N LYS A 183 -15.45 -10.74 -12.20
CA LYS A 183 -16.49 -11.71 -11.83
C LYS A 183 -16.32 -12.25 -10.41
N ALA A 184 -17.36 -12.91 -9.93
CA ALA A 184 -17.33 -13.64 -8.67
C ALA A 184 -16.50 -14.93 -8.83
N TYR A 185 -15.82 -15.31 -7.75
CA TYR A 185 -15.03 -16.54 -7.67
C TYR A 185 -15.39 -17.28 -6.40
N SER A 186 -15.25 -18.62 -6.42
CA SER A 186 -15.47 -19.43 -5.23
C SER A 186 -14.44 -19.06 -4.14
N PRO A 187 -14.88 -18.93 -2.88
CA PRO A 187 -13.95 -18.68 -1.78
C PRO A 187 -13.05 -19.90 -1.54
N PRO A 188 -11.86 -19.71 -0.94
CA PRO A 188 -10.94 -20.80 -0.60
C PRO A 188 -11.46 -21.75 0.50
N ALA A 189 -12.48 -21.34 1.25
CA ALA A 189 -13.20 -22.12 2.26
C ALA A 189 -14.61 -21.55 2.45
N ASP A 190 -15.50 -22.26 3.14
CA ASP A 190 -16.79 -21.72 3.53
C ASP A 190 -16.61 -20.61 4.59
N PRO A 191 -16.99 -19.35 4.29
CA PRO A 191 -16.77 -18.24 5.20
C PRO A 191 -17.54 -18.40 6.53
N HIS A 192 -18.71 -19.02 6.53
CA HIS A 192 -19.51 -19.21 7.75
C HIS A 192 -18.88 -20.25 8.68
N GLN A 193 -18.37 -21.35 8.12
CA GLN A 193 -17.67 -22.38 8.91
C GLN A 193 -16.36 -21.82 9.50
N ILE A 194 -15.62 -21.02 8.73
CA ILE A 194 -14.39 -20.39 9.21
C ILE A 194 -14.68 -19.42 10.37
N ILE A 195 -15.74 -18.61 10.27
CA ILE A 195 -16.17 -17.73 11.38
C ILE A 195 -16.47 -18.57 12.63
N GLN A 196 -17.29 -19.61 12.52
CA GLN A 196 -17.65 -20.47 13.65
C GLN A 196 -16.42 -21.12 14.30
N ALA A 197 -15.47 -21.60 13.49
CA ALA A 197 -14.26 -22.23 13.98
C ALA A 197 -13.39 -21.25 14.80
N VAL A 198 -13.16 -20.03 14.29
CA VAL A 198 -12.31 -19.05 14.99
C VAL A 198 -12.98 -18.45 16.24
N GLU A 199 -14.30 -18.43 16.30
CA GLU A 199 -15.05 -17.97 17.47
C GLU A 199 -14.95 -18.96 18.63
N TRP A 200 -15.02 -20.25 18.32
CA TRP A 200 -15.00 -21.31 19.33
C TRP A 200 -13.58 -21.69 19.79
N MET A 201 -12.61 -21.75 18.87
CA MET A 201 -11.24 -22.16 19.17
C MET A 201 -10.40 -21.04 19.78
N ASP A 202 -9.44 -21.38 20.64
CA ASP A 202 -8.44 -20.44 21.18
C ASP A 202 -7.39 -20.02 20.11
N GLU A 203 -6.59 -18.99 20.44
CA GLU A 203 -5.59 -18.44 19.51
C GLU A 203 -4.49 -19.46 19.14
N GLU A 204 -4.05 -20.31 20.07
CA GLU A 204 -2.98 -21.28 19.85
C GLU A 204 -3.43 -22.42 18.92
N THR A 205 -4.65 -22.91 19.13
CA THR A 205 -5.27 -23.91 18.26
C THR A 205 -5.41 -23.37 16.82
N ILE A 206 -5.90 -22.14 16.65
CA ILE A 206 -6.00 -21.52 15.31
C ILE A 206 -4.62 -21.31 14.68
N ALA A 207 -3.62 -20.87 15.45
CA ALA A 207 -2.26 -20.71 14.94
C ALA A 207 -1.70 -22.03 14.41
N THR A 208 -1.96 -23.15 15.11
CA THR A 208 -1.54 -24.49 14.70
C THR A 208 -2.24 -24.96 13.41
N MET A 209 -3.51 -24.60 13.22
CA MET A 209 -4.29 -24.95 12.03
C MET A 209 -4.06 -24.01 10.84
N THR A 210 -3.56 -22.80 11.08
CA THR A 210 -3.40 -21.73 10.07
C THR A 210 -2.68 -22.20 8.81
N PRO A 211 -1.54 -22.92 8.86
CA PRO A 211 -0.87 -23.40 7.65
C PRO A 211 -1.75 -24.29 6.77
N LYS A 212 -2.60 -25.14 7.37
CA LYS A 212 -3.53 -26.00 6.65
C LYS A 212 -4.70 -25.22 6.05
N LEU A 213 -5.21 -24.22 6.78
CA LEU A 213 -6.32 -23.38 6.32
C LEU A 213 -5.93 -22.47 5.16
N LEU A 214 -4.76 -21.83 5.23
CA LEU A 214 -4.24 -20.98 4.16
C LEU A 214 -3.84 -21.80 2.92
N ASN A 215 -3.44 -23.06 3.13
CA ASN A 215 -3.00 -23.97 2.08
C ASN A 215 -1.90 -23.36 1.20
N LYS A 216 -2.23 -22.92 -0.03
CA LYS A 216 -1.29 -22.33 -0.99
C LYS A 216 -1.21 -20.79 -0.90
N LEU A 217 -2.05 -20.16 -0.09
CA LEU A 217 -2.07 -18.71 0.05
C LEU A 217 -0.92 -18.26 0.95
N PRO A 218 -0.19 -17.19 0.58
CA PRO A 218 1.00 -16.74 1.28
C PRO A 218 0.70 -16.09 2.64
N ASN A 219 -0.53 -15.64 2.87
CA ASN A 219 -0.91 -14.89 4.06
C ASN A 219 -2.43 -14.93 4.34
N SER A 220 -2.77 -14.53 5.56
CA SER A 220 -4.15 -14.39 6.04
C SER A 220 -4.94 -13.28 5.34
N TYR A 221 -4.26 -12.26 4.80
CA TYR A 221 -4.92 -11.14 4.11
C TYR A 221 -5.66 -11.58 2.84
N ALA A 222 -4.97 -12.24 1.91
CA ALA A 222 -5.59 -12.71 0.67
C ALA A 222 -6.74 -13.69 0.95
N PHE A 223 -6.51 -14.62 1.91
CA PHE A 223 -7.51 -15.58 2.35
C PHE A 223 -8.78 -14.89 2.88
N THR A 224 -8.62 -13.98 3.84
CA THR A 224 -9.78 -13.32 4.46
C THR A 224 -10.50 -12.36 3.53
N LYS A 225 -9.82 -11.71 2.59
CA LYS A 225 -10.47 -10.88 1.56
C LYS A 225 -11.31 -11.72 0.59
N ALA A 226 -10.84 -12.89 0.17
CA ALA A 226 -11.63 -13.80 -0.66
C ALA A 226 -12.87 -14.34 0.09
N LEU A 227 -12.75 -14.64 1.39
CA LEU A 227 -13.90 -15.04 2.22
C LEU A 227 -14.92 -13.90 2.39
N ALA A 228 -14.45 -12.68 2.65
CA ALA A 228 -15.31 -11.50 2.78
C ALA A 228 -16.07 -11.20 1.49
N GLU A 229 -15.40 -11.32 0.33
CA GLU A 229 -16.05 -11.18 -0.98
C GLU A 229 -17.21 -12.14 -1.15
N ALA A 230 -17.01 -13.42 -0.81
CA ALA A 230 -18.05 -14.43 -0.95
C ALA A 230 -19.30 -14.11 -0.12
N LEU A 231 -19.15 -13.53 1.07
CA LEU A 231 -20.29 -13.11 1.90
C LEU A 231 -21.08 -11.95 1.26
N VAL A 232 -20.39 -11.01 0.62
CA VAL A 232 -21.04 -9.89 -0.07
C VAL A 232 -21.74 -10.39 -1.34
N VAL A 233 -21.08 -11.23 -2.13
CA VAL A 233 -21.68 -11.87 -3.32
C VAL A 233 -22.90 -12.71 -2.92
N GLU A 234 -22.80 -13.51 -1.87
CA GLU A 234 -23.94 -14.27 -1.34
C GLU A 234 -25.10 -13.35 -0.97
N ALA A 235 -24.84 -12.19 -0.35
CA ALA A 235 -25.88 -11.22 -0.01
C ALA A 235 -26.49 -10.54 -1.25
N MET A 236 -25.70 -10.30 -2.30
CA MET A 236 -26.23 -9.81 -3.59
C MET A 236 -27.21 -10.82 -4.19
N GLU A 237 -26.82 -12.10 -4.24
CA GLU A 237 -27.57 -13.16 -4.92
C GLU A 237 -28.79 -13.64 -4.12
N LYS A 238 -28.63 -13.91 -2.82
CA LYS A 238 -29.68 -14.52 -1.98
C LYS A 238 -30.60 -13.51 -1.32
N ALA A 239 -30.12 -12.30 -1.04
CA ALA A 239 -30.87 -11.28 -0.32
C ALA A 239 -31.17 -10.03 -1.16
N ASN A 240 -30.80 -10.02 -2.45
CA ASN A 240 -30.96 -8.87 -3.35
C ASN A 240 -30.38 -7.56 -2.77
N LEU A 241 -29.33 -7.65 -1.93
CA LEU A 241 -28.68 -6.47 -1.37
C LEU A 241 -28.09 -5.64 -2.52
N PRO A 242 -28.42 -4.34 -2.64
CA PRO A 242 -27.77 -3.49 -3.64
C PRO A 242 -26.32 -3.28 -3.23
N ALA A 243 -25.40 -4.07 -3.80
CA ALA A 243 -24.01 -4.06 -3.39
C ALA A 243 -23.03 -4.16 -4.55
N MET A 244 -21.80 -3.74 -4.28
CA MET A 244 -20.66 -3.79 -5.19
C MET A 244 -19.39 -4.23 -4.45
N VAL A 245 -18.49 -4.89 -5.15
CA VAL A 245 -17.15 -5.28 -4.70
C VAL A 245 -16.13 -4.56 -5.58
N LEU A 246 -15.27 -3.75 -4.96
CA LEU A 246 -14.21 -3.03 -5.67
C LEU A 246 -12.86 -3.60 -5.24
N ARG A 247 -12.04 -4.01 -6.22
CA ARG A 247 -10.76 -4.69 -6.04
C ARG A 247 -9.61 -3.77 -6.48
N PRO A 248 -9.08 -2.90 -5.60
CA PRO A 248 -7.84 -2.18 -5.87
C PRO A 248 -6.62 -3.12 -5.87
N SER A 249 -5.63 -2.81 -6.70
CA SER A 249 -4.27 -3.36 -6.58
C SER A 249 -3.50 -2.72 -5.41
N ILE A 250 -2.16 -2.64 -5.50
CA ILE A 250 -1.33 -2.05 -4.44
C ILE A 250 -1.57 -0.55 -4.42
N VAL A 251 -2.32 -0.08 -3.43
CA VAL A 251 -2.62 1.35 -3.28
C VAL A 251 -1.37 2.11 -2.85
N ILE A 252 -0.99 3.11 -3.64
CA ILE A 252 0.21 3.95 -3.48
C ILE A 252 -0.17 5.42 -3.22
N PRO A 253 0.80 6.30 -2.88
CA PRO A 253 0.52 7.69 -2.53
C PRO A 253 -0.26 8.47 -3.60
N ILE A 254 -0.85 9.58 -3.19
CA ILE A 254 -1.66 10.45 -4.08
C ILE A 254 -0.86 10.85 -5.31
N TRP A 255 -1.46 10.74 -6.50
CA TRP A 255 -0.84 11.26 -7.72
C TRP A 255 -1.08 12.76 -7.90
N GLN A 256 -2.34 13.20 -7.91
CA GLN A 256 -2.68 14.59 -8.25
C GLN A 256 -3.32 15.36 -7.09
N GLU A 257 -4.35 14.82 -6.45
CA GLU A 257 -5.18 15.60 -5.52
C GLU A 257 -5.43 14.96 -4.16
N PRO A 258 -5.54 15.75 -3.08
CA PRO A 258 -5.27 17.19 -3.02
C PRO A 258 -3.79 17.53 -2.82
N VAL A 259 -2.97 16.55 -2.40
CA VAL A 259 -1.55 16.74 -2.08
C VAL A 259 -0.72 15.65 -2.78
N PRO A 260 -0.04 15.95 -3.91
CA PRO A 260 0.81 14.99 -4.62
C PRO A 260 1.84 14.31 -3.72
N GLY A 261 2.01 13.00 -3.90
CA GLY A 261 2.91 12.14 -3.14
C GLY A 261 2.47 11.83 -1.71
N TRP A 262 1.38 12.40 -1.21
CA TRP A 262 1.00 12.26 0.19
C TRP A 262 0.63 10.81 0.57
N THR A 263 1.17 10.36 1.69
CA THR A 263 0.82 9.15 2.42
C THR A 263 1.10 9.38 3.91
N ASP A 264 0.38 8.67 4.76
CA ASP A 264 0.49 8.77 6.22
C ASP A 264 1.15 7.55 6.88
N ASN A 265 1.62 6.60 6.07
CA ASN A 265 2.20 5.36 6.55
C ASN A 265 3.42 4.94 5.73
N ILE A 266 4.24 4.08 6.33
CA ILE A 266 5.46 3.51 5.74
C ILE A 266 5.26 2.09 5.22
N ASN A 267 4.01 1.67 5.02
CA ASN A 267 3.73 0.31 4.61
C ASN A 267 4.04 0.13 3.11
N GLY A 268 4.41 -1.10 2.72
CA GLY A 268 4.60 -1.43 1.31
C GLY A 268 5.72 -0.62 0.63
N PRO A 269 5.48 -0.09 -0.59
CA PRO A 269 6.51 0.58 -1.40
C PRO A 269 7.17 1.78 -0.72
N THR A 270 6.44 2.56 0.09
CA THR A 270 7.01 3.75 0.75
C THR A 270 8.10 3.37 1.77
N GLY A 271 7.91 2.31 2.54
CA GLY A 271 8.93 1.81 3.47
C GLY A 271 10.16 1.28 2.76
N LEU A 272 9.97 0.60 1.64
CA LEU A 272 11.07 0.12 0.79
C LEU A 272 11.89 1.29 0.22
N LEU A 273 11.21 2.31 -0.32
CA LEU A 273 11.82 3.51 -0.86
C LEU A 273 12.67 4.24 0.19
N ILE A 274 12.14 4.42 1.40
CA ILE A 274 12.87 5.06 2.52
C ILE A 274 14.07 4.19 2.95
N GLY A 275 13.87 2.88 3.10
CA GLY A 275 14.92 1.95 3.54
C GLY A 275 16.08 1.84 2.55
N ALA A 276 15.78 1.78 1.25
CA ALA A 276 16.77 1.83 0.18
C ALA A 276 17.44 3.21 0.10
N GLY A 277 16.65 4.28 0.21
CA GLY A 277 17.13 5.66 0.17
C GLY A 277 18.06 6.05 1.32
N LYS A 278 17.87 5.48 2.52
CA LYS A 278 18.79 5.65 3.66
C LYS A 278 19.99 4.69 3.61
N GLY A 279 20.08 3.84 2.59
CA GLY A 279 21.17 2.88 2.39
C GLY A 279 21.14 1.67 3.31
N VAL A 280 20.04 1.46 4.03
CA VAL A 280 19.86 0.34 4.98
C VAL A 280 19.50 -0.94 4.22
N ILE A 281 18.73 -0.81 3.14
CA ILE A 281 18.40 -1.90 2.21
C ILE A 281 19.43 -1.92 1.07
N ARG A 282 20.32 -2.91 1.12
CA ARG A 282 21.37 -3.14 0.09
C ARG A 282 21.15 -4.36 -0.81
N SER A 283 20.17 -5.21 -0.52
CA SER A 283 19.88 -6.39 -1.32
C SER A 283 18.41 -6.74 -1.22
N MET A 284 17.83 -7.19 -2.34
CA MET A 284 16.46 -7.71 -2.42
C MET A 284 16.42 -8.93 -3.33
N TYR A 285 15.67 -9.96 -2.95
CA TYR A 285 15.42 -11.12 -3.78
C TYR A 285 14.11 -10.94 -4.57
N CYS A 286 14.20 -10.72 -5.88
CA CYS A 286 13.05 -10.51 -6.75
C CYS A 286 13.36 -10.80 -8.22
N LYS A 287 12.32 -11.08 -9.01
CA LYS A 287 12.42 -11.17 -10.47
C LYS A 287 12.38 -9.76 -11.05
N SER A 288 13.54 -9.20 -11.40
CA SER A 288 13.69 -7.80 -11.86
C SER A 288 12.78 -7.41 -13.02
N ASN A 289 12.51 -8.33 -13.94
CA ASN A 289 11.72 -8.09 -15.16
C ASN A 289 10.20 -8.26 -14.93
N SER A 290 9.79 -8.73 -13.76
CA SER A 290 8.38 -8.74 -13.37
C SER A 290 7.95 -7.34 -12.95
N TYR A 291 6.65 -7.08 -13.01
CA TYR A 291 6.02 -5.86 -12.47
C TYR A 291 5.00 -6.23 -11.40
N ALA A 292 4.68 -5.25 -10.56
CA ALA A 292 3.50 -5.27 -9.71
C ALA A 292 2.55 -4.16 -10.16
N ASP A 293 1.27 -4.33 -9.87
CA ASP A 293 0.23 -3.37 -10.21
C ASP A 293 0.07 -2.37 -9.06
N TYR A 294 0.19 -1.08 -9.37
CA TYR A 294 0.14 -0.01 -8.39
C TYR A 294 -0.91 1.01 -8.77
N LEU A 295 -1.75 1.37 -7.80
CA LEU A 295 -2.85 2.28 -8.02
C LEU A 295 -2.74 3.49 -7.08
N PRO A 296 -2.55 4.72 -7.59
CA PRO A 296 -2.65 5.93 -6.78
C PRO A 296 -3.99 5.99 -6.04
N VAL A 297 -3.95 6.34 -4.75
CA VAL A 297 -5.14 6.32 -3.90
C VAL A 297 -6.24 7.25 -4.40
N ASP A 298 -5.89 8.42 -4.93
CA ASP A 298 -6.83 9.40 -5.47
C ASP A 298 -7.53 8.89 -6.75
N VAL A 299 -6.81 8.15 -7.59
CA VAL A 299 -7.39 7.42 -8.74
C VAL A 299 -8.43 6.40 -8.27
N PHE A 300 -8.12 5.62 -7.22
CA PHE A 300 -9.09 4.68 -6.67
C PHE A 300 -10.32 5.37 -6.08
N ILE A 301 -10.13 6.46 -5.31
CA ILE A 301 -11.23 7.22 -4.71
C ILE A 301 -12.14 7.82 -5.79
N ASN A 302 -11.57 8.39 -6.86
CA ASN A 302 -12.35 8.84 -8.02
C ASN A 302 -13.15 7.67 -8.62
N GLY A 303 -12.53 6.50 -8.73
CA GLY A 303 -13.15 5.26 -9.15
C GLY A 303 -14.39 4.89 -8.32
N ILE A 304 -14.30 4.91 -6.99
CA ILE A 304 -15.43 4.64 -6.07
C ILE A 304 -16.62 5.57 -6.39
N MET A 305 -16.36 6.86 -6.58
CA MET A 305 -17.41 7.84 -6.86
C MET A 305 -18.06 7.63 -8.23
N ILE A 306 -17.25 7.32 -9.26
CA ILE A 306 -17.73 7.04 -10.62
C ILE A 306 -18.60 5.79 -10.65
N VAL A 307 -18.19 4.70 -9.99
CA VAL A 307 -18.95 3.44 -10.00
C VAL A 307 -20.24 3.58 -9.19
N ALA A 308 -20.22 4.33 -8.08
CA ALA A 308 -21.43 4.67 -7.32
C ALA A 308 -22.41 5.48 -8.17
N TRP A 309 -21.94 6.51 -8.88
CA TRP A 309 -22.75 7.28 -9.82
C TRP A 309 -23.38 6.39 -10.89
N ASN A 310 -22.58 5.56 -11.56
CA ASN A 310 -23.08 4.70 -12.62
C ASN A 310 -24.10 3.67 -12.10
N TYR A 311 -23.84 3.08 -10.93
CA TYR A 311 -24.77 2.14 -10.30
C TYR A 311 -26.12 2.81 -9.99
N LEU A 312 -26.09 3.98 -9.35
CA LEU A 312 -27.30 4.67 -8.88
C LEU A 312 -28.10 5.36 -9.98
N LYS A 313 -27.43 5.91 -11.00
CA LYS A 313 -28.10 6.66 -12.08
C LYS A 313 -28.39 5.83 -13.32
N ASN A 314 -27.54 4.88 -13.66
CA ASN A 314 -27.69 4.09 -14.89
C ASN A 314 -28.21 2.66 -14.62
N GLY A 315 -28.33 2.24 -13.35
CA GLY A 315 -28.90 0.94 -12.97
C GLY A 315 -28.09 -0.27 -13.45
N ASP A 316 -26.82 -0.08 -13.78
CA ASP A 316 -25.97 -1.11 -14.40
C ASP A 316 -25.48 -2.13 -13.36
N LYS A 317 -26.37 -3.04 -12.99
CA LYS A 317 -26.08 -4.14 -12.04
C LYS A 317 -25.12 -5.21 -12.60
N LYS A 318 -24.71 -5.12 -13.87
CA LYS A 318 -23.65 -5.98 -14.41
C LYS A 318 -22.27 -5.55 -13.92
N CYS A 319 -22.14 -4.33 -13.39
CA CYS A 319 -20.90 -3.75 -12.89
C CYS A 319 -20.72 -3.94 -11.36
N ASN A 320 -21.15 -5.06 -10.77
CA ASN A 320 -21.10 -5.22 -9.31
C ASN A 320 -19.73 -5.68 -8.78
N ILE A 321 -18.82 -6.16 -9.63
CA ILE A 321 -17.47 -6.59 -9.23
C ILE A 321 -16.48 -5.94 -10.19
N ILE A 322 -15.59 -5.11 -9.68
CA ILE A 322 -14.76 -4.23 -10.52
C ILE A 322 -13.31 -4.29 -10.04
N ASN A 323 -12.38 -4.47 -10.99
CA ASN A 323 -10.95 -4.38 -10.72
C ASN A 323 -10.46 -2.96 -10.99
N PHE A 324 -9.79 -2.37 -10.00
CA PHE A 324 -9.10 -1.10 -10.16
C PHE A 324 -7.60 -1.35 -10.15
N THR A 325 -7.02 -1.34 -11.35
CA THR A 325 -5.64 -1.78 -11.60
C THR A 325 -5.02 -0.93 -12.70
N SER A 326 -3.72 -0.66 -12.61
CA SER A 326 -3.00 0.18 -13.57
C SER A 326 -2.41 -0.60 -14.74
N SER A 327 -2.18 -1.90 -14.60
CA SER A 327 -1.39 -2.74 -15.53
C SER A 327 -1.95 -2.84 -16.95
N ALA A 328 -3.24 -2.55 -17.15
CA ALA A 328 -3.83 -2.44 -18.48
C ALA A 328 -3.35 -1.19 -19.23
N GLU A 329 -2.94 -0.13 -18.51
CA GLU A 329 -2.50 1.14 -19.07
C GLU A 329 -0.99 1.40 -18.87
N ILE A 330 -0.45 1.05 -17.71
CA ILE A 330 0.95 1.28 -17.31
C ILE A 330 1.52 0.04 -16.63
N LYS A 331 2.66 -0.43 -17.12
CA LYS A 331 3.47 -1.47 -16.48
C LYS A 331 4.85 -0.89 -16.14
N VAL A 332 5.19 -0.87 -14.86
CA VAL A 332 6.51 -0.45 -14.36
C VAL A 332 7.17 -1.65 -13.70
N THR A 333 8.31 -2.07 -14.24
CA THR A 333 9.09 -3.18 -13.69
C THR A 333 9.75 -2.79 -12.36
N TRP A 334 10.14 -3.79 -11.57
CA TRP A 334 10.89 -3.56 -10.34
C TRP A 334 12.22 -2.83 -10.59
N SER A 335 12.88 -3.09 -11.73
CA SER A 335 14.12 -2.38 -12.09
C SER A 335 13.87 -0.90 -12.35
N GLU A 336 12.91 -0.58 -13.22
CA GLU A 336 12.59 0.82 -13.55
C GLU A 336 12.21 1.64 -12.31
N MET A 337 11.44 1.04 -11.40
CA MET A 337 11.07 1.66 -10.13
C MET A 337 12.30 1.96 -9.26
N ILE A 338 13.20 0.99 -9.10
CA ILE A 338 14.40 1.14 -8.27
C ILE A 338 15.37 2.14 -8.88
N ASP A 339 15.56 2.10 -10.20
CA ASP A 339 16.48 2.99 -10.90
C ASP A 339 15.98 4.44 -10.87
N ALA A 340 14.67 4.65 -11.08
CA ALA A 340 14.04 5.97 -10.94
C ALA A 340 14.15 6.50 -9.50
N GLY A 341 13.79 5.67 -8.50
CA GLY A 341 13.90 6.06 -7.10
C GLY A 341 15.35 6.37 -6.70
N ARG A 342 16.31 5.60 -7.20
CA ARG A 342 17.74 5.82 -6.96
C ARG A 342 18.22 7.14 -7.54
N GLU A 343 17.91 7.43 -8.81
CA GLU A 343 18.30 8.68 -9.46
C GLU A 343 17.77 9.89 -8.70
N ILE A 344 16.50 9.87 -8.33
CA ILE A 344 15.86 10.99 -7.63
C ILE A 344 16.48 11.19 -6.25
N ILE A 345 16.67 10.12 -5.47
CA ILE A 345 17.24 10.22 -4.12
C ILE A 345 18.69 10.68 -4.16
N MET A 346 19.49 10.19 -5.10
CA MET A 346 20.91 10.55 -5.16
C MET A 346 21.14 11.97 -5.69
N ASN A 347 20.36 12.40 -6.69
CA ASN A 347 20.67 13.61 -7.45
C ASN A 347 19.74 14.79 -7.15
N ARG A 348 18.49 14.54 -6.76
CA ARG A 348 17.46 15.61 -6.64
C ARG A 348 17.04 15.86 -5.21
N VAL A 349 16.55 14.81 -4.54
CA VAL A 349 15.85 14.85 -3.25
C VAL A 349 16.46 13.82 -2.27
N PRO A 350 17.71 14.03 -1.80
CA PRO A 350 18.35 13.11 -0.87
C PRO A 350 17.68 13.13 0.50
N LEU A 351 17.66 11.96 1.16
CA LEU A 351 17.15 11.80 2.53
C LEU A 351 18.20 12.22 3.57
N ASN A 352 17.76 12.62 4.77
CA ASN A 352 18.67 12.89 5.87
C ASN A 352 19.11 11.59 6.56
N GLY A 353 20.23 11.60 7.29
CA GLY A 353 20.65 10.46 8.10
C GLY A 353 20.88 9.17 7.30
N VAL A 354 21.41 9.31 6.09
CA VAL A 354 21.78 8.17 5.23
C VAL A 354 22.92 7.42 5.91
N VAL A 355 22.71 6.13 6.17
CA VAL A 355 23.68 5.26 6.86
C VAL A 355 24.78 4.83 5.90
N TRP A 356 24.44 4.63 4.64
CA TRP A 356 25.38 4.25 3.59
C TRP A 356 24.91 4.80 2.25
N TYR A 357 25.84 5.04 1.32
CA TYR A 357 25.45 5.51 -0.01
C TYR A 357 24.45 4.57 -0.70
N PRO A 358 23.30 5.06 -1.21
CA PRO A 358 22.31 4.22 -1.87
C PRO A 358 22.91 3.48 -3.07
N GLY A 359 22.91 2.14 -3.01
CA GLY A 359 23.53 1.31 -4.06
C GLY A 359 23.09 -0.15 -4.02
N GLY A 360 21.98 -0.45 -3.34
CA GLY A 360 21.48 -1.81 -3.21
C GLY A 360 21.02 -2.40 -4.54
N SER A 361 21.17 -3.72 -4.71
CA SER A 361 20.83 -4.41 -5.98
C SER A 361 19.85 -5.56 -5.79
N MET A 362 19.05 -5.83 -6.82
CA MET A 362 18.18 -7.01 -6.90
C MET A 362 19.00 -8.26 -7.23
N LYS A 363 18.66 -9.39 -6.60
CA LYS A 363 19.33 -10.68 -6.79
C LYS A 363 18.33 -11.74 -7.27
N HIS A 364 18.74 -12.53 -8.26
CA HIS A 364 17.95 -13.66 -8.78
C HIS A 364 18.16 -14.98 -8.01
N SER A 365 19.19 -15.05 -7.17
CA SER A 365 19.49 -16.22 -6.35
C SER A 365 19.24 -15.89 -4.88
N ARG A 366 18.44 -16.74 -4.22
CA ARG A 366 18.18 -16.66 -2.78
C ARG A 366 19.47 -16.78 -1.96
N LEU A 367 20.35 -17.70 -2.36
CA LEU A 367 21.63 -17.90 -1.70
C LEU A 367 22.49 -16.63 -1.79
N TYR A 368 22.59 -16.05 -2.98
CA TYR A 368 23.39 -14.83 -3.17
C TYR A 368 22.79 -13.63 -2.42
N HIS A 369 21.46 -13.51 -2.40
CA HIS A 369 20.76 -12.53 -1.55
C HIS A 369 21.13 -12.70 -0.08
N ASN A 370 21.04 -13.92 0.48
CA ASN A 370 21.33 -14.18 1.89
C ASN A 370 22.79 -13.88 2.25
N ILE A 371 23.74 -14.20 1.36
CA ILE A 371 25.15 -13.82 1.51
C ILE A 371 25.27 -12.29 1.57
N CYS A 372 24.65 -11.57 0.64
CA CYS A 372 24.66 -10.11 0.65
C CYS A 372 23.99 -9.52 1.91
N VAL A 373 22.87 -10.07 2.36
CA VAL A 373 22.19 -9.63 3.59
C VAL A 373 23.09 -9.83 4.82
N PHE A 374 23.77 -10.97 4.92
CA PHE A 374 24.71 -11.22 6.01
C PHE A 374 25.83 -10.17 6.05
N PHE A 375 26.53 -9.97 4.92
CA PHE A 375 27.68 -9.07 4.86
C PHE A 375 27.33 -7.58 4.86
N PHE A 376 26.24 -7.18 4.19
CA PHE A 376 25.93 -5.77 3.96
C PHE A 376 24.79 -5.24 4.81
N HIS A 377 24.02 -6.09 5.49
CA HIS A 377 22.96 -5.66 6.43
C HIS A 377 23.35 -6.00 7.86
N TRP A 378 23.59 -7.28 8.18
CA TRP A 378 23.75 -7.75 9.56
C TRP A 378 25.10 -7.39 10.18
N ILE A 379 26.22 -7.68 9.52
CA ILE A 379 27.55 -7.35 10.05
C ILE A 379 27.65 -5.83 10.35
N PRO A 380 27.30 -4.91 9.42
CA PRO A 380 27.31 -3.48 9.71
C PRO A 380 26.36 -3.10 10.84
N ALA A 381 25.19 -3.75 10.92
CA ALA A 381 24.24 -3.50 12.00
C ALA A 381 24.83 -3.81 13.38
N PHE A 382 25.48 -4.97 13.55
CA PHE A 382 26.12 -5.33 14.82
C PHE A 382 27.29 -4.41 15.17
N ILE A 383 28.13 -4.05 14.20
CA ILE A 383 29.27 -3.14 14.43
C ILE A 383 28.77 -1.77 14.88
N ILE A 384 27.82 -1.19 14.14
CA ILE A 384 27.28 0.16 14.45
C ILE A 384 26.54 0.14 15.79
N ASP A 385 25.71 -0.85 16.05
CA ASP A 385 24.97 -0.94 17.32
C ASP A 385 25.91 -1.15 18.52
N THR A 386 26.99 -1.92 18.35
CA THR A 386 28.03 -2.08 19.39
C THR A 386 28.75 -0.76 19.65
N LEU A 387 29.11 -0.03 18.59
CA LEU A 387 29.74 1.29 18.73
C LEU A 387 28.80 2.30 19.40
N LEU A 388 27.52 2.33 19.00
CA LEU A 388 26.52 3.18 19.65
C LEU A 388 26.40 2.84 21.14
N PHE A 389 26.33 1.55 21.48
CA PHE A 389 26.29 1.10 22.87
C PHE A 389 27.53 1.55 23.66
N CYS A 390 28.73 1.36 23.11
CA CYS A 390 29.99 1.80 23.74
C CYS A 390 30.06 3.33 23.93
N LEU A 391 29.43 4.10 23.04
CA LEU A 391 29.34 5.56 23.12
C LEU A 391 28.15 6.05 23.98
N GLY A 392 27.42 5.16 24.64
CA GLY A 392 26.27 5.51 25.50
C GLY A 392 24.97 5.81 24.73
N TYR A 393 24.94 5.58 23.42
CA TYR A 393 23.73 5.70 22.60
C TYR A 393 22.95 4.39 22.55
N LYS A 394 21.64 4.49 22.29
CA LYS A 394 20.76 3.32 22.16
C LYS A 394 21.02 2.59 20.83
N PRO A 395 21.21 1.26 20.83
CA PRO A 395 21.23 0.45 19.61
C PRO A 395 19.92 0.53 18.81
N VAL A 396 20.02 0.63 17.48
CA VAL A 396 18.87 0.83 16.57
C VAL A 396 18.93 -0.10 15.36
N LEU A 397 20.10 -0.30 14.75
CA LEU A 397 20.22 -0.85 13.40
C LEU A 397 19.86 -2.33 13.34
N CYS A 398 20.22 -3.15 14.33
CA CYS A 398 19.79 -4.55 14.38
C CYS A 398 18.27 -4.68 14.47
N ARG A 399 17.59 -3.78 15.18
CA ARG A 399 16.12 -3.75 15.27
C ARG A 399 15.50 -3.36 13.92
N VAL A 400 16.11 -2.42 13.22
CA VAL A 400 15.69 -2.02 11.86
C VAL A 400 15.86 -3.19 10.90
N GLN A 401 17.00 -3.90 10.92
CA GLN A 401 17.23 -5.05 10.05
C GLN A 401 16.24 -6.19 10.30
N ARG A 402 15.89 -6.50 11.55
CA ARG A 402 14.81 -7.48 11.85
C ARG A 402 13.48 -7.12 11.19
N ARG A 403 13.11 -5.83 11.20
CA ARG A 403 11.87 -5.37 10.56
C ARG A 403 11.94 -5.47 9.04
N ILE A 404 13.09 -5.14 8.45
CA ILE A 404 13.33 -5.27 7.00
C ILE A 404 13.24 -6.74 6.57
N THR A 405 13.91 -7.65 7.29
CA THR A 405 13.88 -9.09 7.00
C THR A 405 12.44 -9.64 7.05
N LYS A 406 11.70 -9.33 8.12
CA LYS A 406 10.29 -9.75 8.23
C LYS A 406 9.44 -9.19 7.08
N GLY A 407 9.68 -7.93 6.69
CA GLY A 407 9.04 -7.33 5.53
C GLY A 407 9.34 -8.11 4.24
N PHE A 408 10.61 -8.45 3.98
CA PHE A 408 10.98 -9.19 2.77
C PHE A 408 10.36 -10.57 2.70
N GLU A 409 10.31 -11.33 3.79
CA GLU A 409 9.65 -12.65 3.84
C GLU A 409 8.20 -12.57 3.37
N VAL A 410 7.51 -11.51 3.76
CA VAL A 410 6.11 -11.25 3.41
C VAL A 410 5.95 -10.82 1.94
N PHE A 411 6.82 -9.96 1.42
CA PHE A 411 6.72 -9.44 0.06
C PHE A 411 7.24 -10.41 -1.00
N GLU A 412 8.12 -11.33 -0.63
CA GLU A 412 8.82 -12.23 -1.55
C GLU A 412 7.89 -13.01 -2.47
N TYR A 413 6.74 -13.47 -1.95
CA TYR A 413 5.74 -14.15 -2.75
C TYR A 413 5.23 -13.25 -3.88
N TYR A 414 4.94 -11.98 -3.60
CA TYR A 414 4.41 -11.02 -4.55
C TYR A 414 5.47 -10.51 -5.54
N THR A 415 6.72 -10.38 -5.10
CA THR A 415 7.82 -9.90 -5.97
C THR A 415 8.34 -10.97 -6.92
N ASN A 416 7.99 -12.24 -6.71
CA ASN A 416 8.44 -13.38 -7.53
C ASN A 416 7.31 -14.08 -8.29
N ASN A 417 6.07 -13.61 -8.14
CA ASN A 417 4.91 -14.04 -8.90
C ASN A 417 4.29 -12.84 -9.61
N GLN A 418 3.67 -13.10 -10.75
CA GLN A 418 2.98 -12.09 -11.55
C GLN A 418 1.54 -12.52 -11.77
N TRP A 419 0.67 -11.52 -11.82
CA TRP A 419 -0.76 -11.60 -12.09
C TRP A 419 -1.14 -10.48 -13.04
N ASP A 420 -2.10 -10.78 -13.90
CA ASP A 420 -2.75 -9.82 -14.78
C ASP A 420 -4.19 -9.59 -14.30
N PHE A 421 -4.68 -8.38 -14.52
CA PHE A 421 -6.00 -7.97 -14.06
C PHE A 421 -6.76 -7.39 -15.24
N LYS A 422 -7.95 -7.93 -15.49
CA LYS A 422 -8.88 -7.36 -16.47
C LYS A 422 -9.64 -6.21 -15.80
N SER A 423 -9.71 -5.05 -16.44
CA SER A 423 -10.29 -3.82 -15.89
C SER A 423 -11.12 -3.06 -16.94
N ASP A 424 -12.00 -3.78 -17.64
CA ASP A 424 -12.74 -3.26 -18.78
C ASP A 424 -13.87 -2.33 -18.33
N ILE A 425 -14.48 -2.60 -17.17
CA ILE A 425 -15.58 -1.79 -16.64
C ILE A 425 -15.10 -0.36 -16.36
N ALA A 426 -13.97 -0.18 -15.66
CA ALA A 426 -13.43 1.16 -15.37
C ALA A 426 -13.15 1.96 -16.65
N GLN A 427 -12.58 1.33 -17.67
CA GLN A 427 -12.33 1.95 -18.98
C GLN A 427 -13.63 2.31 -19.71
N THR A 428 -14.65 1.47 -19.64
CA THR A 428 -15.96 1.72 -20.24
C THR A 428 -16.67 2.89 -19.55
N LEU A 429 -16.62 2.97 -18.22
CA LEU A 429 -17.24 4.05 -17.45
C LEU A 429 -16.60 5.40 -17.75
N ARG A 430 -15.28 5.45 -17.96
CA ARG A 430 -14.56 6.66 -18.37
C ARG A 430 -15.13 7.28 -19.65
N GLN A 431 -15.58 6.46 -20.60
CA GLN A 431 -16.15 6.94 -21.86
C GLN A 431 -17.50 7.65 -21.64
N LYS A 432 -18.24 7.32 -20.58
CA LYS A 432 -19.53 7.95 -20.22
C LYS A 432 -19.39 9.32 -19.53
N LEU A 433 -18.19 9.66 -19.06
CA LEU A 433 -17.93 10.92 -18.36
C LEU A 433 -17.88 12.10 -19.33
N ASN A 434 -18.42 13.24 -18.90
CA ASN A 434 -18.27 14.51 -19.62
C ASN A 434 -16.88 15.13 -19.37
N ALA A 435 -16.56 16.25 -20.03
CA ALA A 435 -15.22 16.84 -19.94
C ALA A 435 -14.85 17.33 -18.52
N LYS A 436 -15.82 17.88 -17.77
CA LYS A 436 -15.62 18.31 -16.37
C LYS A 436 -15.36 17.12 -15.45
N GLU A 437 -16.18 16.08 -15.55
CA GLU A 437 -16.04 14.86 -14.76
C GLU A 437 -14.72 14.14 -15.06
N ARG A 438 -14.29 14.08 -16.33
CA ARG A 438 -12.99 13.49 -16.71
C ARG A 438 -11.80 14.25 -16.12
N ARG A 439 -11.91 15.57 -15.98
CA ARG A 439 -10.89 16.40 -15.33
C ARG A 439 -10.89 16.19 -13.81
N ASP A 440 -12.07 16.23 -13.20
CA ASP A 440 -12.23 16.27 -11.74
C ASP A 440 -12.11 14.89 -11.07
N TYR A 441 -12.44 13.82 -11.79
CA TYR A 441 -12.39 12.43 -11.33
C TYR A 441 -11.48 11.60 -12.22
N LYS A 442 -10.20 11.98 -12.23
CA LYS A 442 -9.16 11.29 -12.99
C LYS A 442 -9.03 9.83 -12.56
N VAL A 443 -9.27 8.90 -13.48
CA VAL A 443 -9.13 7.45 -13.25
C VAL A 443 -8.14 6.76 -14.19
N ASP A 444 -7.60 7.51 -15.14
CA ASP A 444 -6.70 7.02 -16.18
C ASP A 444 -5.28 7.56 -16.03
N ALA A 445 -4.34 6.86 -16.64
CA ALA A 445 -2.92 7.14 -16.68
C ALA A 445 -2.52 8.37 -17.53
N VAL A 446 -3.44 9.02 -18.25
CA VAL A 446 -3.06 10.04 -19.24
C VAL A 446 -2.47 11.25 -18.52
N GLY A 447 -1.22 11.57 -18.86
CA GLY A 447 -0.45 12.65 -18.26
C GLY A 447 0.36 12.23 -17.03
N LEU A 448 0.42 10.94 -16.69
CA LEU A 448 1.31 10.45 -15.64
C LEU A 448 2.76 10.46 -16.12
N ASP A 449 3.54 11.39 -15.58
CA ASP A 449 4.99 11.31 -15.59
C ASP A 449 5.45 10.53 -14.36
N ILE A 450 5.96 9.32 -14.61
CA ILE A 450 6.42 8.40 -13.57
C ILE A 450 7.56 9.03 -12.75
N SER A 451 8.55 9.67 -13.40
CA SER A 451 9.70 10.27 -12.71
C SER A 451 9.25 11.39 -11.78
N LYS A 452 8.37 12.27 -12.28
CA LYS A 452 7.79 13.35 -11.47
C LYS A 452 6.97 12.82 -10.31
N TYR A 453 6.14 11.80 -10.55
CA TYR A 453 5.34 11.18 -9.51
C TYR A 453 6.20 10.55 -8.40
N PHE A 454 7.27 9.84 -8.75
CA PHE A 454 8.23 9.32 -7.76
C PHE A 454 8.93 10.44 -6.99
N GLU A 455 9.26 11.56 -7.64
CA GLU A 455 9.87 12.71 -6.98
C GLU A 455 8.92 13.32 -5.95
N ASP A 456 7.65 13.48 -6.30
CA ASP A 456 6.62 13.99 -5.39
C ASP A 456 6.40 13.03 -4.20
N CYS A 457 6.40 11.71 -4.45
CA CYS A 457 6.35 10.71 -3.39
C CYS A 457 7.55 10.80 -2.42
N ILE A 458 8.77 10.99 -2.93
CA ILE A 458 9.98 11.11 -2.10
C ILE A 458 9.95 12.41 -1.27
N ARG A 459 9.53 13.52 -1.88
CA ARG A 459 9.36 14.82 -1.19
C ARG A 459 8.31 14.72 -0.08
N ALA A 460 7.16 14.13 -0.38
CA ALA A 460 6.11 13.91 0.60
C ALA A 460 6.56 12.97 1.73
N ALA A 461 7.29 11.89 1.42
CA ALA A 461 7.88 11.02 2.45
C ALA A 461 8.85 11.79 3.36
N ARG A 462 9.70 12.67 2.81
CA ARG A 462 10.56 13.54 3.62
C ARG A 462 9.75 14.40 4.60
N VAL A 463 8.79 15.15 4.10
CA VAL A 463 8.04 16.11 4.93
C VAL A 463 7.09 15.42 5.90
N PHE A 464 6.23 14.52 5.42
CA PHE A 464 5.11 14.00 6.19
C PHE A 464 5.48 12.81 7.07
N ILE A 465 6.41 11.96 6.62
CA ILE A 465 6.83 10.75 7.34
C ILE A 465 8.11 11.01 8.14
N LEU A 466 9.16 11.49 7.49
CA LEU A 466 10.49 11.63 8.10
C LEU A 466 10.69 12.94 8.87
N LYS A 467 9.77 13.91 8.71
CA LYS A 467 9.88 15.27 9.27
C LYS A 467 11.16 15.98 8.84
N GLU A 468 11.55 15.76 7.59
CA GLU A 468 12.70 16.36 6.91
C GLU A 468 12.17 17.46 5.97
N TYR A 469 12.26 18.72 6.37
CA TYR A 469 11.76 19.86 5.59
C TYR A 469 12.77 20.35 4.54
N ASP A 470 12.33 21.22 3.63
CA ASP A 470 13.12 21.68 2.47
C ASP A 470 14.39 22.45 2.87
N ASP A 471 14.38 23.14 4.00
CA ASP A 471 15.54 23.80 4.60
C ASP A 471 16.69 22.82 4.94
N THR A 472 16.38 21.54 5.16
CA THR A 472 17.38 20.49 5.42
C THR A 472 18.02 19.91 4.15
N LEU A 473 17.48 20.19 2.95
CA LEU A 473 17.99 19.62 1.69
C LEU A 473 19.48 19.94 1.41
N PRO A 474 19.99 21.16 1.66
CA PRO A 474 21.42 21.44 1.44
C PRO A 474 22.33 20.57 2.32
N ALA A 475 21.96 20.36 3.59
CA ALA A 475 22.69 19.49 4.50
C ALA A 475 22.63 18.02 4.04
N ALA A 476 21.45 17.56 3.61
CA ALA A 476 21.25 16.22 3.05
C ALA A 476 22.14 15.97 1.83
N ARG A 477 22.23 16.93 0.89
CA ARG A 477 23.10 16.85 -0.30
C ARG A 477 24.58 16.81 0.06
N ARG A 478 25.00 17.51 1.11
CA ARG A 478 26.38 17.45 1.60
C ARG A 478 26.68 16.08 2.20
N HIS A 479 25.79 15.58 3.06
CA HIS A 479 25.94 14.25 3.68
C HIS A 479 25.95 13.13 2.62
N MET A 480 25.08 13.21 1.61
CA MET A 480 25.05 12.25 0.50
C MET A 480 26.38 12.20 -0.26
N ARG A 481 27.01 13.37 -0.53
CA ARG A 481 28.33 13.44 -1.15
C ARG A 481 29.43 12.84 -0.28
N ILE A 482 29.37 13.01 1.04
CA ILE A 482 30.32 12.37 1.97
C ILE A 482 30.13 10.84 1.89
N MET A 483 28.89 10.37 1.99
CA MET A 483 28.58 8.95 1.92
C MET A 483 29.01 8.32 0.58
N TYR A 484 28.91 9.03 -0.53
CA TYR A 484 29.46 8.59 -1.82
C TYR A 484 30.96 8.29 -1.73
N TRP A 485 31.76 9.23 -1.21
CA TRP A 485 33.19 9.02 -1.07
C TRP A 485 33.53 7.94 -0.05
N VAL A 486 32.76 7.82 1.04
CA VAL A 486 32.90 6.71 1.99
C VAL A 486 32.69 5.37 1.28
N ASP A 487 31.63 5.23 0.48
CA ASP A 487 31.36 4.01 -0.28
C ASP A 487 32.49 3.69 -1.28
N VAL A 488 32.97 4.69 -2.03
CA VAL A 488 34.10 4.54 -2.96
C VAL A 488 35.36 4.07 -2.22
N ILE A 489 35.75 4.74 -1.13
CA ILE A 489 36.96 4.42 -0.36
C ILE A 489 36.84 3.01 0.23
N VAL A 490 35.72 2.67 0.85
CA VAL A 490 35.51 1.34 1.44
C VAL A 490 35.57 0.25 0.37
N ASN A 491 34.97 0.47 -0.80
CA ASN A 491 35.05 -0.48 -1.92
C ASN A 491 36.49 -0.62 -2.44
N CYS A 492 37.22 0.47 -2.62
CA CYS A 492 38.62 0.44 -3.02
C CYS A 492 39.50 -0.31 -2.00
N LEU A 493 39.31 -0.04 -0.70
CA LEU A 493 40.04 -0.73 0.37
C LEU A 493 39.71 -2.23 0.41
N PHE A 494 38.43 -2.59 0.24
CA PHE A 494 38.01 -3.99 0.20
C PHE A 494 38.63 -4.76 -0.97
N TRP A 495 38.52 -4.23 -2.19
CA TRP A 495 39.11 -4.87 -3.37
C TRP A 495 40.63 -4.87 -3.33
N GLY A 496 41.25 -3.80 -2.83
CA GLY A 496 42.69 -3.74 -2.60
C GLY A 496 43.17 -4.79 -1.61
N PHE A 497 42.47 -4.96 -0.48
CA PHE A 497 42.75 -6.01 0.50
C PHE A 497 42.56 -7.41 -0.09
N LEU A 498 41.48 -7.64 -0.84
CA LEU A 498 41.24 -8.94 -1.48
C LEU A 498 42.34 -9.30 -2.49
N LEU A 499 42.74 -8.34 -3.33
CA LEU A 499 43.85 -8.52 -4.29
C LEU A 499 45.18 -8.78 -3.57
N TYR A 500 45.46 -8.03 -2.50
CA TYR A 500 46.63 -8.25 -1.65
C TYR A 500 46.62 -9.67 -1.05
N TRP A 501 45.50 -10.08 -0.45
CA TRP A 501 45.35 -11.40 0.15
C TRP A 501 45.51 -12.54 -0.88
N LEU A 502 44.89 -12.42 -2.05
CA LEU A 502 45.05 -13.38 -3.16
C LEU A 502 46.50 -13.43 -3.69
N SER A 503 47.19 -12.28 -3.74
CA SER A 503 48.61 -12.23 -4.14
C SER A 503 49.53 -12.93 -3.12
N GLY A 504 49.21 -12.85 -1.83
CA GLY A 504 49.86 -13.61 -0.77
C GLY A 504 49.67 -15.13 -0.93
N TRP A 505 48.48 -15.56 -1.35
CA TRP A 505 48.22 -16.98 -1.64
C TRP A 505 48.98 -17.48 -2.86
N MET A 506 49.07 -16.68 -3.93
CA MET A 506 49.82 -17.03 -5.15
C MET A 506 51.33 -17.12 -4.91
N THR A 507 51.88 -16.28 -4.03
CA THR A 507 53.30 -16.36 -3.64
C THR A 507 53.59 -17.57 -2.74
N THR A 508 52.66 -17.91 -1.85
CA THR A 508 52.80 -19.09 -0.96
C THR A 508 52.63 -20.41 -1.71
N SER A 509 51.75 -20.48 -2.73
CA SER A 509 51.55 -21.69 -3.54
C SER A 509 52.70 -21.96 -4.52
N LYS A 510 53.44 -20.93 -4.96
CA LYS A 510 54.71 -21.11 -5.69
C LYS A 510 55.82 -21.75 -4.84
N ALA A 511 55.77 -21.62 -3.51
CA ALA A 511 56.73 -22.25 -2.61
C ALA A 511 56.45 -23.74 -2.31
N ILE A 512 55.31 -24.28 -2.79
CA ILE A 512 54.85 -25.66 -2.51
C ILE A 512 55.07 -26.60 -3.70
N VAL A 513 55.53 -26.11 -4.86
CA VAL A 513 55.96 -26.96 -5.98
C VAL A 513 57.45 -27.27 -5.80
N PRO A 514 57.86 -28.52 -5.52
CA PRO A 514 59.28 -28.86 -5.44
C PRO A 514 59.91 -28.81 -6.83
N ASP A 515 61.08 -28.20 -6.95
CA ASP A 515 61.97 -28.34 -8.12
C ASP A 515 62.40 -29.80 -8.25
N THR A 516 61.65 -30.62 -8.98
CA THR A 516 62.12 -31.94 -9.45
C THR A 516 62.34 -31.89 -10.95
N ALA A 517 63.51 -31.38 -11.36
CA ALA A 517 64.09 -31.66 -12.67
C ALA A 517 65.60 -31.37 -12.70
N THR A 518 66.40 -32.14 -11.97
CA THR A 518 67.82 -32.35 -12.33
C THR A 518 67.92 -33.68 -13.08
N PRO A 519 68.28 -33.70 -14.37
CA PRO A 519 68.55 -34.94 -15.08
C PRO A 519 69.94 -35.45 -14.69
N THR A 520 69.98 -36.61 -14.03
CA THR A 520 71.22 -37.33 -13.76
C THR A 520 71.80 -37.84 -15.07
N VAL A 521 72.94 -37.29 -15.48
CA VAL A 521 73.76 -37.80 -16.58
C VAL A 521 74.39 -39.11 -16.13
N ILE A 522 74.04 -40.22 -16.79
CA ILE A 522 74.71 -41.51 -16.63
C ILE A 522 75.95 -41.46 -17.54
N ALA A 523 77.14 -41.48 -16.92
CA ALA A 523 78.41 -41.65 -17.60
C ALA A 523 78.60 -43.13 -17.99
N MET A 524 78.97 -43.38 -19.25
CA MET A 524 79.61 -44.62 -19.71
C MET A 524 81.11 -44.52 -19.39
N ASP A 525 81.70 -45.58 -18.85
CA ASP A 525 83.08 -46.00 -19.13
C ASP A 525 83.36 -47.40 -18.53
N ALA A 526 83.40 -48.40 -19.42
CA ALA A 526 84.41 -49.47 -19.53
C ALA A 526 84.00 -50.43 -20.66
#